data_AF-A0A954KU50-F1
#
_entry.id   AF-A0A954KU50-F1
#
_cell.length_a   1.000
_cell.length_b   1.000
_cell.length_c   1.000
_cell.angle_alpha   90.00
_cell.angle_beta   90.00
_cell.angle_gamma   90.00
#
_symmetry.space_group_name_H-M   'P 1'
#
loop_
_entity.id
_entity.type
_entity.pdbx_description
1 polymer ?
#
loop_
_entity_poly.entity_id
_entity_poly.type
_entity_poly.pdbx_seq_one_letter_code
_entity_poly.pdbx_strand_id
1 'polypeptide(L)'
;RPWRASREGYQWKDWSQGGFGVILNIDGHPPHGMGAILACGLNHPHSLTYQNGNLYVCSSATGVFARYRFDSQNRLHLDAEWLIAQHHFLRGALDANGKWYLGGSTPRHGDRLANRTALFCFDEQTGQVIERQLPFGGEIYDILPWNPKIRHFAGLSTE
;
A
#
# COMPACT_ATOMS: atom_id res chain seq x y z
N ARG A 1 -2.25 8.38 -29.94
CA ARG A 1 -1.10 7.83 -29.18
C ARG A 1 -1.18 8.38 -27.76
N PRO A 2 -1.46 7.58 -26.71
CA PRO A 2 -1.19 8.11 -25.37
C PRO A 2 -0.74 7.01 -24.41
N TRP A 3 0.53 6.61 -24.52
CA TRP A 3 1.22 5.86 -23.45
C TRP A 3 2.58 6.51 -23.21
N ARG A 4 2.57 7.80 -22.89
CA ARG A 4 3.71 8.52 -22.32
C ARG A 4 3.17 9.62 -21.43
N ALA A 5 2.86 9.25 -20.19
CA ALA A 5 3.06 10.14 -19.06
C ALA A 5 4.27 9.62 -18.28
N SER A 6 5.40 9.43 -18.97
CA SER A 6 6.68 9.52 -18.28
C SER A 6 6.81 10.99 -17.88
N ARG A 7 6.85 11.29 -16.57
CA ARG A 7 7.35 12.59 -16.11
C ARG A 7 8.67 12.87 -16.85
N GLU A 8 8.81 14.06 -17.42
CA GLU A 8 10.10 14.48 -17.98
C GLU A 8 11.17 14.38 -16.88
N GLY A 9 12.27 13.68 -17.17
CA GLY A 9 13.40 13.50 -16.24
C GLY A 9 13.57 12.10 -15.63
N TYR A 10 12.60 11.18 -15.75
CA TYR A 10 12.78 9.79 -15.29
C TYR A 10 13.59 8.96 -16.30
N GLN A 11 14.69 8.36 -15.86
CA GLN A 11 15.53 7.45 -16.64
C GLN A 11 15.11 5.99 -16.45
N TRP A 12 15.43 5.11 -17.41
CA TRP A 12 15.11 3.67 -17.36
C TRP A 12 15.59 2.94 -16.07
N LYS A 13 16.66 3.43 -15.44
CA LYS A 13 17.15 2.92 -14.14
C LYS A 13 16.18 3.23 -12.98
N ASP A 14 15.36 4.27 -13.11
CA ASP A 14 14.30 4.61 -12.16
C ASP A 14 13.05 3.72 -12.39
N TRP A 15 13.03 2.95 -13.50
CA TRP A 15 11.95 2.05 -13.92
C TRP A 15 12.26 0.58 -13.65
N SER A 16 13.43 0.22 -13.13
CA SER A 16 13.90 -1.17 -13.17
C SER A 16 14.42 -1.69 -11.83
N GLN A 17 13.53 -1.82 -10.82
CA GLN A 17 13.69 -2.79 -9.72
C GLN A 17 12.37 -3.47 -9.26
N GLY A 18 11.25 -3.22 -9.95
CA GLY A 18 9.96 -3.83 -9.59
C GLY A 18 8.83 -3.64 -10.61
N GLY A 19 7.81 -4.50 -10.54
CA GLY A 19 6.58 -4.38 -11.34
C GLY A 19 5.76 -3.14 -10.95
N PHE A 20 5.09 -2.54 -11.94
CA PHE A 20 4.29 -1.34 -11.74
C PHE A 20 2.81 -1.67 -11.72
N GLY A 21 2.06 -0.97 -10.87
CA GLY A 21 0.61 -1.03 -10.86
C GLY A 21 -0.04 0.11 -11.64
N VAL A 22 -1.21 -0.19 -12.19
CA VAL A 22 -2.14 0.77 -12.77
C VAL A 22 -3.45 0.67 -11.99
N ILE A 23 -4.09 1.81 -11.71
CA ILE A 23 -5.44 1.86 -11.16
C ILE A 23 -6.39 2.18 -12.29
N LEU A 24 -7.36 1.30 -12.49
CA LEU A 24 -8.38 1.38 -13.52
C LEU A 24 -9.74 1.60 -12.86
N ASN A 25 -10.47 2.62 -13.30
CA ASN A 25 -11.91 2.71 -13.11
C ASN A 25 -12.58 1.84 -14.18
N ILE A 26 -13.38 0.85 -13.79
CA ILE A 26 -14.06 -0.07 -14.71
C ILE A 26 -15.54 0.24 -14.93
N ASP A 27 -16.09 1.27 -14.27
CA ASP A 27 -17.52 1.63 -14.32
C ASP A 27 -17.91 2.41 -15.60
N GLY A 28 -17.22 2.15 -16.71
CA GLY A 28 -17.62 2.68 -18.00
C GLY A 28 -18.97 2.08 -18.41
N HIS A 29 -20.04 2.88 -18.44
CA HIS A 29 -21.33 2.41 -18.96
C HIS A 29 -21.23 2.03 -20.46
N PRO A 30 -21.97 0.98 -20.91
CA PRO A 30 -22.02 0.58 -22.33
C PRO A 30 -22.54 1.69 -23.26
N PRO A 31 -22.18 1.70 -24.57
CA PRO A 31 -21.44 0.66 -25.30
C PRO A 31 -19.93 0.93 -25.43
N HIS A 32 -19.40 2.01 -24.83
CA HIS A 32 -18.00 2.44 -25.00
C HIS A 32 -17.19 2.51 -23.70
N GLY A 33 -17.70 1.93 -22.62
CA GLY A 33 -17.06 1.92 -21.31
C GLY A 33 -15.78 1.10 -21.24
N MET A 34 -14.67 1.62 -21.76
CA MET A 34 -13.36 0.95 -21.71
C MET A 34 -12.62 1.14 -20.37
N GLY A 35 -13.31 1.67 -19.36
CA GLY A 35 -12.68 2.12 -18.13
C GLY A 35 -11.72 3.30 -18.33
N ALA A 36 -11.25 3.90 -17.24
CA ALA A 36 -10.30 5.01 -17.27
C ALA A 36 -9.10 4.69 -16.38
N ILE A 37 -7.89 4.98 -16.85
CA ILE A 37 -6.71 4.95 -15.99
C ILE A 37 -6.79 6.14 -15.04
N LEU A 38 -6.86 5.86 -13.74
CA LEU A 38 -6.86 6.87 -12.69
C LEU A 38 -5.44 7.22 -12.24
N ALA A 39 -4.55 6.21 -12.18
CA ALA A 39 -3.13 6.35 -11.85
C ALA A 39 -2.28 5.28 -12.53
N CYS A 40 -1.02 5.61 -12.80
CA CYS A 40 0.02 4.70 -13.28
C CYS A 40 1.37 5.04 -12.64
N GLY A 41 2.36 4.15 -12.80
CA GLY A 41 3.71 4.37 -12.25
C GLY A 41 3.81 4.10 -10.74
N LEU A 42 2.82 3.42 -10.16
CA LEU A 42 2.89 2.95 -8.79
C LEU A 42 3.95 1.85 -8.70
N ASN A 43 4.96 2.02 -7.85
CA ASN A 43 6.06 1.06 -7.72
C ASN A 43 5.65 -0.10 -6.79
N HIS A 44 5.41 -1.29 -7.34
CA HIS A 44 4.89 -2.47 -6.64
C HIS A 44 3.81 -2.16 -5.58
N PRO A 45 2.68 -1.53 -5.96
CA PRO A 45 1.60 -1.29 -5.03
C PRO A 45 1.07 -2.63 -4.56
N HIS A 46 1.08 -2.86 -3.25
CA HIS A 46 0.62 -4.11 -2.67
C HIS A 46 -0.71 -3.94 -1.94
N SER A 47 -0.92 -2.78 -1.30
CA SER A 47 -2.15 -2.48 -0.59
C SER A 47 -2.64 -1.09 -0.96
N LEU A 48 -3.95 -0.99 -1.17
CA LEU A 48 -4.67 0.20 -1.56
C LEU A 48 -5.76 0.44 -0.52
N THR A 49 -5.70 1.56 0.18
CA THR A 49 -6.70 1.93 1.20
C THR A 49 -7.26 3.30 0.88
N TYR A 50 -8.58 3.41 0.70
CA TYR A 50 -9.24 4.69 0.50
C TYR A 50 -9.74 5.23 1.84
N GLN A 51 -9.26 6.40 2.24
CA GLN A 51 -9.56 7.01 3.53
C GLN A 51 -9.63 8.53 3.38
N ASN A 52 -10.69 9.14 3.92
CA ASN A 52 -10.86 10.61 3.96
C ASN A 52 -10.69 11.30 2.58
N GLY A 53 -11.17 10.68 1.50
CA GLY A 53 -11.07 11.25 0.14
C GLY A 53 -9.72 11.03 -0.57
N ASN A 54 -8.76 10.38 0.10
CA ASN A 54 -7.44 10.10 -0.45
C ASN A 54 -7.26 8.59 -0.66
N LEU A 55 -6.46 8.24 -1.66
CA LEU A 55 -5.98 6.88 -1.83
C LEU A 55 -4.60 6.75 -1.19
N TYR A 56 -4.45 5.76 -0.33
CA TYR A 56 -3.18 5.41 0.29
C TYR A 56 -2.64 4.11 -0.31
N VAL A 57 -1.33 4.07 -0.55
CA VAL A 57 -0.65 2.97 -1.25
C VAL A 57 0.57 2.52 -0.46
N CYS A 58 0.64 1.24 -0.14
CA CYS A 58 1.86 0.60 0.34
C CYS A 58 2.69 0.09 -0.84
N SER A 59 3.97 0.45 -0.90
CA SER A 59 4.92 -0.15 -1.82
C SER A 59 5.65 -1.31 -1.18
N SER A 60 5.49 -2.49 -1.78
CA SER A 60 6.28 -3.68 -1.44
C SER A 60 7.66 -3.72 -2.11
N ALA A 61 8.08 -2.68 -2.84
CA ALA A 61 9.47 -2.58 -3.31
C ALA A 61 10.32 -1.68 -2.42
N THR A 62 9.76 -0.54 -2.03
CA THR A 62 10.53 0.56 -1.46
C THR A 62 10.30 0.75 0.03
N GLY A 63 9.29 0.07 0.61
CA GLY A 63 8.84 0.32 1.97
C GLY A 63 8.31 1.75 2.16
N VAL A 64 7.82 2.37 1.08
CA VAL A 64 7.14 3.66 1.08
C VAL A 64 5.65 3.48 1.26
N PHE A 65 5.07 4.32 2.10
CA PHE A 65 3.63 4.56 2.17
C PHE A 65 3.34 5.91 1.53
N ALA A 66 2.38 5.97 0.61
CA ALA A 66 2.12 7.17 -0.19
C ALA A 66 0.63 7.53 -0.19
N ARG A 67 0.33 8.82 -0.16
CA ARG A 67 -1.01 9.40 -0.27
C ARG A 67 -1.18 10.04 -1.64
N TYR A 68 -2.30 9.73 -2.28
CA TYR A 68 -2.72 10.27 -3.56
C TYR A 68 -4.07 10.98 -3.44
N ARG A 69 -4.24 12.08 -4.16
CA ARG A 69 -5.47 12.87 -4.22
C ARG A 69 -6.07 12.85 -5.61
N PHE A 70 -7.40 12.88 -5.65
CA PHE A 70 -8.14 13.09 -6.89
C PHE A 70 -8.18 14.59 -7.23
N ASP A 71 -7.92 14.93 -8.49
CA ASP A 71 -8.21 16.26 -9.03
C ASP A 71 -9.68 16.40 -9.43
N SER A 72 -10.06 17.59 -9.93
CA SER A 72 -11.42 17.87 -10.43
C SER A 72 -11.85 17.02 -11.63
N GLN A 73 -10.93 16.26 -12.24
CA GLN A 73 -11.16 15.39 -13.38
C GLN A 73 -11.06 13.91 -12.98
N ASN A 74 -11.10 13.61 -11.67
CA ASN A 74 -10.96 12.26 -11.10
C ASN A 74 -9.65 11.55 -11.46
N ARG A 75 -8.56 12.30 -11.66
CA ARG A 75 -7.22 11.71 -11.83
C ARG A 75 -6.47 11.73 -10.50
N LEU A 76 -5.72 10.67 -10.23
CA LEU A 76 -4.91 10.55 -9.02
C LEU A 76 -3.56 11.23 -9.20
N HIS A 77 -3.19 12.05 -8.23
CA HIS A 77 -1.89 12.72 -8.14
C HIS A 77 -1.22 12.37 -6.82
N LEU A 78 0.09 12.11 -6.85
CA LEU A 78 0.88 11.94 -5.63
C LEU A 78 0.83 13.25 -4.84
N ASP A 79 0.40 13.17 -3.59
CA ASP A 79 0.27 14.30 -2.69
C ASP A 79 1.31 14.26 -1.56
N ALA A 80 1.62 13.07 -1.04
CA ALA A 80 2.68 12.88 -0.04
C ALA A 80 3.23 11.45 -0.05
N GLU A 81 4.47 11.28 0.42
CA GLU A 81 5.12 9.98 0.58
C GLU A 81 5.99 9.94 1.84
N TRP A 82 6.06 8.76 2.46
CA TRP A 82 6.81 8.50 3.67
C TRP A 82 7.56 7.18 3.57
N LEU A 83 8.87 7.20 3.84
CA LEU A 83 9.66 6.00 3.98
C LEU A 83 9.40 5.39 5.36
N ILE A 84 8.65 4.29 5.42
CA ILE A 84 8.31 3.62 6.68
C ILE A 84 9.36 2.56 7.03
N ALA A 85 9.85 1.83 6.03
CA ALA A 85 10.79 0.74 6.24
C ALA A 85 11.86 0.67 5.14
N GLN A 86 13.13 0.60 5.52
CA GLN A 86 14.23 0.36 4.56
C GLN A 86 14.47 -1.13 4.28
N HIS A 87 13.94 -2.00 5.14
CA HIS A 87 14.29 -3.42 5.17
C HIS A 87 13.09 -4.36 5.09
N HIS A 88 11.87 -3.82 4.97
CA HIS A 88 10.65 -4.62 4.90
C HIS A 88 9.82 -4.22 3.69
N PHE A 89 9.06 -5.18 3.17
CA PHE A 89 7.96 -4.85 2.25
C PHE A 89 6.77 -4.37 3.04
N LEU A 90 6.26 -3.20 2.67
CA LEU A 90 5.01 -2.71 3.23
C LEU A 90 3.81 -3.34 2.54
N ARG A 91 2.86 -3.77 3.35
CA ARG A 91 1.63 -4.46 2.96
C ARG A 91 0.58 -4.25 4.05
N GLY A 92 -0.69 -4.26 3.72
CA GLY A 92 -1.78 -3.98 4.66
C GLY A 92 -1.72 -2.53 5.16
N ALA A 93 -2.86 -1.86 5.16
CA ALA A 93 -2.94 -0.52 5.73
C ALA A 93 -4.31 -0.28 6.36
N LEU A 94 -4.29 -0.03 7.67
CA LEU A 94 -5.46 0.31 8.45
C LEU A 94 -5.25 1.66 9.14
N ASP A 95 -6.08 2.64 8.84
CA ASP A 95 -6.20 3.83 9.69
C ASP A 95 -7.06 3.50 10.91
N ALA A 96 -6.54 3.82 12.09
CA ALA A 96 -7.27 3.73 13.35
C ALA A 96 -7.05 5.02 14.14
N ASN A 97 -8.00 5.94 14.00
CA ASN A 97 -8.06 7.22 14.70
C ASN A 97 -6.85 8.13 14.42
N GLY A 98 -6.44 8.25 13.15
CA GLY A 98 -5.35 9.14 12.74
C GLY A 98 -3.97 8.52 12.88
N LYS A 99 -3.89 7.22 13.14
CA LYS A 99 -2.66 6.42 13.11
C LYS A 99 -2.82 5.28 12.13
N TRP A 100 -1.83 5.13 11.28
CA TRP A 100 -1.75 4.07 10.29
C TRP A 100 -1.03 2.86 10.87
N TYR A 101 -1.68 1.71 10.80
CA TYR A 101 -1.09 0.42 11.07
C TYR A 101 -0.75 -0.24 9.75
N LEU A 102 0.54 -0.53 9.55
CA LEU A 102 1.08 -1.06 8.31
C LEU A 102 1.81 -2.37 8.58
N GLY A 103 1.58 -3.37 7.74
CA GLY A 103 2.24 -4.66 7.82
C GLY A 103 3.59 -4.67 7.10
N GLY A 104 4.54 -5.40 7.68
CA GLY A 104 5.88 -5.59 7.17
C GLY A 104 6.21 -7.06 6.95
N SER A 105 6.92 -7.38 5.87
CA SER A 105 7.49 -8.71 5.66
C SER A 105 9.00 -8.68 5.45
N THR A 106 9.65 -9.84 5.61
CA THR A 106 11.10 -10.00 5.38
C THR A 106 11.53 -9.56 3.96
N PRO A 107 12.78 -9.05 3.79
CA PRO A 107 13.29 -8.54 2.52
C PRO A 107 13.59 -9.65 1.47
N ARG A 108 13.47 -9.31 0.17
CA ARG A 108 13.60 -10.25 -1.01
C ARG A 108 14.95 -10.92 -1.16
N HIS A 109 16.04 -10.41 -0.58
CA HIS A 109 17.37 -10.78 -1.02
C HIS A 109 18.31 -11.09 0.15
N GLY A 110 18.37 -12.37 0.51
CA GLY A 110 19.64 -13.05 0.70
C GLY A 110 20.43 -12.81 1.97
N ASP A 111 19.83 -12.27 3.03
CA ASP A 111 20.52 -12.17 4.31
C ASP A 111 19.81 -12.91 5.43
N ARG A 112 20.57 -13.25 6.48
CA ARG A 112 20.24 -14.06 7.67
C ARG A 112 19.07 -13.52 8.54
N LEU A 113 18.19 -12.71 7.97
CA LEU A 113 17.05 -12.01 8.58
C LEU A 113 15.71 -12.73 8.36
N ALA A 114 15.73 -14.04 8.09
CA ALA A 114 14.60 -14.86 7.62
C ALA A 114 13.32 -14.89 8.50
N ASN A 115 13.25 -14.13 9.61
CA ASN A 115 12.13 -14.19 10.56
C ASN A 115 11.68 -12.81 11.09
N ARG A 116 11.83 -11.74 10.31
CA ARG A 116 11.37 -10.40 10.71
C ARG A 116 10.06 -10.03 10.04
N THR A 117 8.97 -10.39 10.71
CA THR A 117 7.65 -9.82 10.44
C THR A 117 7.49 -8.62 11.37
N ALA A 118 7.08 -7.47 10.83
CA ALA A 118 6.93 -6.25 11.63
C ALA A 118 5.55 -5.64 11.45
N LEU A 119 5.02 -5.06 12.53
CA LEU A 119 3.89 -4.13 12.48
C LEU A 119 4.43 -2.72 12.70
N PHE A 120 4.10 -1.81 11.80
CA PHE A 120 4.44 -0.40 11.92
C PHE A 120 3.22 0.38 12.37
N CYS A 121 3.41 1.31 13.30
CA CYS A 121 2.46 2.35 13.64
C CYS A 121 3.04 3.67 13.14
N PHE A 122 2.37 4.29 12.18
CA PHE A 122 2.76 5.53 11.53
C PHE A 122 1.78 6.65 11.86
N ASP A 123 2.31 7.79 12.30
CA ASP A 123 1.53 9.00 12.55
C ASP A 123 1.77 9.99 11.40
N GLU A 124 0.72 10.24 10.62
CA GLU A 124 0.80 11.06 9.40
C GLU A 124 1.06 12.55 9.70
N GLN A 125 0.63 13.04 10.86
CA GLN A 125 0.78 14.45 11.23
C GLN A 125 2.21 14.77 11.64
N THR A 126 2.83 13.86 12.39
CA THR A 126 4.18 14.04 12.94
C THR A 126 5.27 13.40 12.09
N GLY A 127 4.90 12.48 11.20
CA GLY A 127 5.84 11.64 10.45
C GLY A 127 6.46 10.52 11.29
N GLN A 128 6.05 10.34 12.55
CA GLN A 128 6.65 9.36 13.45
C GLN A 128 6.31 7.93 13.03
N VAL A 129 7.31 7.05 13.03
CA VAL A 129 7.15 5.61 12.79
C VAL A 129 7.63 4.84 14.02
N ILE A 130 6.77 3.94 14.51
CA ILE A 130 7.12 2.96 15.55
C ILE A 130 7.07 1.57 14.91
N GLU A 131 8.19 0.86 14.94
CA GLU A 131 8.30 -0.52 14.47
C GLU A 131 8.15 -1.50 15.64
N ARG A 132 7.30 -2.52 15.47
CA ARG A 132 7.18 -3.65 16.37
C ARG A 132 7.44 -4.95 15.63
N GLN A 133 8.58 -5.58 15.92
CA GLN A 133 8.88 -6.93 15.47
C GLN A 133 7.94 -7.93 16.14
N LEU A 134 7.42 -8.87 15.36
CA LEU A 134 6.55 -9.94 15.80
C LEU A 134 7.35 -11.24 15.99
N PRO A 135 6.93 -12.12 16.92
CA PRO A 135 7.71 -13.31 17.27
C PRO A 135 7.63 -14.44 16.23
N PHE A 136 7.13 -14.15 15.02
CA PHE A 136 6.95 -15.12 13.94
C PHE A 136 7.55 -14.59 12.63
N GLY A 137 8.11 -15.51 11.84
CA GLY A 137 8.52 -15.22 10.47
C GLY A 137 7.33 -15.13 9.51
N GLY A 138 7.60 -14.71 8.28
CA GLY A 138 6.59 -14.59 7.22
C GLY A 138 6.23 -13.15 6.88
N GLU A 139 4.95 -12.95 6.57
CA GLU A 139 4.44 -11.70 5.97
C GLU A 139 3.07 -11.35 6.58
N ILE A 140 2.86 -10.06 6.88
CA ILE A 140 1.51 -9.54 7.14
C ILE A 140 0.95 -9.10 5.79
N TYR A 141 -0.08 -9.80 5.28
CA TYR A 141 -0.72 -9.44 4.02
C TYR A 141 -1.70 -8.28 4.16
N ASP A 142 -2.48 -8.29 5.25
CA ASP A 142 -3.52 -7.31 5.52
C ASP A 142 -3.71 -7.09 7.02
N ILE A 143 -4.29 -5.95 7.38
CA ILE A 143 -4.59 -5.56 8.76
C ILE A 143 -6.05 -5.17 8.82
N LEU A 144 -6.81 -5.88 9.64
CA LEU A 144 -8.26 -5.70 9.77
C LEU A 144 -8.62 -5.33 11.21
N PRO A 145 -9.60 -4.44 11.41
CA PRO A 145 -10.14 -4.20 12.74
C PRO A 145 -10.86 -5.47 13.21
N TRP A 146 -10.48 -5.98 14.38
CA TRP A 146 -11.17 -7.11 14.98
C TRP A 146 -12.42 -6.65 15.73
N ASN A 147 -13.58 -7.17 15.33
CA ASN A 147 -14.83 -6.99 16.07
C ASN A 147 -15.17 -8.29 16.83
N PRO A 148 -15.12 -8.31 18.17
CA PRO A 148 -15.36 -9.52 18.96
C PRO A 148 -16.79 -10.06 18.84
N LYS A 149 -17.73 -9.30 18.27
CA LYS A 149 -19.08 -9.77 17.97
C LYS A 149 -19.16 -10.64 16.69
N ILE A 150 -18.12 -10.64 15.85
CA ILE A 150 -18.02 -11.49 14.64
C ILE A 150 -17.41 -12.86 14.99
N ARG A 151 -17.78 -13.44 16.14
CA ARG A 151 -17.35 -14.80 16.53
C ARG A 151 -18.09 -15.92 15.81
N HIS A 152 -19.22 -15.63 15.18
CA HIS A 152 -20.15 -16.65 14.70
C HIS A 152 -19.81 -17.29 13.34
N PHE A 153 -18.76 -16.86 12.64
CA PHE A 153 -18.47 -17.36 11.29
C PHE A 153 -17.44 -18.49 11.22
N ALA A 154 -16.71 -18.78 12.29
CA ALA A 154 -15.54 -19.66 12.19
C ALA A 154 -15.66 -21.01 12.89
N GLY A 155 -16.81 -21.42 13.42
CA GLY A 155 -17.01 -22.79 13.97
C GLY A 155 -15.99 -23.26 15.03
N LEU A 156 -15.11 -22.39 15.51
CA LEU A 156 -14.13 -22.68 16.53
C LEU A 156 -14.85 -22.49 17.87
N SER A 157 -15.40 -23.59 18.36
CA SER A 157 -15.85 -23.69 19.75
C SER A 157 -14.66 -23.39 20.65
N THR A 158 -14.81 -22.41 21.52
CA THR A 158 -13.92 -22.22 22.66
C THR A 158 -14.24 -23.30 23.68
N GLU A 159 -13.34 -24.27 23.85
CA GLU A 159 -13.14 -24.90 25.15
C GLU A 159 -12.58 -23.87 26.16
#